data_AF-A0A7S3CWR1-F1
#
_entry.id   AF-A0A7S3CWR1-F1
#
_cell.length_a   1.000
_cell.length_b   1.000
_cell.length_c   1.000
_cell.angle_alpha   90.00
_cell.angle_beta   90.00
_cell.angle_gamma   90.00
#
_symmetry.space_group_name_H-M   'P 1'
#
loop_
_entity.id
_entity.type
_entity.pdbx_description
1 polymer ?
#
loop_
_entity_poly.entity_id
_entity_poly.type
_entity_poly.pdbx_seq_one_letter_code
_entity_poly.pdbx_strand_id
1 'polypeptide(L)'
;YFSTKNGGEFQFLTVFDSDESTRNIVIAVAAVVFVIGQLLNFAVFYRLGNNGVFYGIKIGHKIEWVTGFPFNVISHPQYVGAWMSILAFFLVFRYPYPDWFVLPLLEGVYYVIGAIYEA
;
A
#
# COMPACT_ATOMS: atom_id res chain seq x y z
N TYR A 1 21.53 -22.73 -21.02
CA TYR A 1 22.82 -22.80 -21.74
C TYR A 1 22.89 -21.68 -22.78
N PHE A 2 23.26 -20.47 -22.36
CA PHE A 2 23.76 -19.43 -23.26
C PHE A 2 25.03 -18.89 -22.61
N SER A 3 26.17 -19.18 -23.24
CA SER A 3 27.51 -18.79 -22.79
C SER A 3 27.99 -17.66 -23.68
N THR A 4 28.10 -16.45 -23.15
CA THR A 4 28.79 -15.34 -23.83
C THR A 4 30.26 -15.35 -23.40
N LYS A 5 31.14 -15.68 -24.34
CA LYS A 5 32.59 -15.44 -24.21
C LYS A 5 32.79 -13.93 -24.31
N ASN A 6 32.85 -13.22 -23.19
CA ASN A 6 33.54 -11.95 -22.98
C ASN A 6 33.28 -11.53 -21.54
N GLY A 7 34.34 -11.49 -20.72
CA GLY A 7 34.33 -11.28 -19.27
C GLY A 7 33.89 -9.88 -18.82
N GLY A 8 32.67 -9.49 -19.17
CA GLY A 8 31.86 -8.55 -18.41
C GLY A 8 30.79 -9.36 -17.72
N GLU A 9 31.10 -9.94 -16.57
CA GLU A 9 30.09 -10.59 -15.74
C GLU A 9 28.94 -9.61 -15.53
N PHE A 10 27.73 -10.09 -15.80
CA PHE A 10 26.48 -9.37 -15.62
C PHE A 10 26.40 -8.84 -14.17
N GLN A 11 26.83 -7.60 -13.94
CA GLN A 11 26.52 -6.83 -12.72
C GLN A 11 25.01 -6.73 -12.49
N PHE A 12 24.21 -6.90 -13.54
CA PHE A 12 22.76 -6.94 -13.43
C PHE A 12 22.29 -8.17 -12.63
N LEU A 13 22.91 -9.35 -12.75
CA LEU A 13 22.43 -10.56 -12.07
C LEU A 13 22.82 -10.62 -10.58
N THR A 14 23.87 -9.91 -10.16
CA THR A 14 24.31 -9.85 -8.75
C THR A 14 23.52 -8.84 -7.91
N VAL A 15 22.80 -7.89 -8.52
CA VAL A 15 21.88 -6.98 -7.79
C VAL A 15 20.58 -7.69 -7.36
N PHE A 16 20.21 -8.81 -8.00
CA PHE A 16 18.96 -9.54 -7.72
C PHE A 16 19.09 -10.63 -6.67
N ASP A 17 20.30 -10.90 -6.18
CA ASP A 17 20.51 -11.75 -5.01
C ASP A 17 20.46 -10.85 -3.77
N SER A 18 19.24 -10.51 -3.31
CA SER A 18 19.08 -9.69 -2.11
C SER A 18 19.76 -10.41 -0.96
N ASP A 19 20.80 -9.80 -0.39
CA ASP A 19 21.44 -10.32 0.80
C ASP A 19 20.40 -10.47 1.93
N GLU A 20 20.65 -11.42 2.84
CA GLU A 20 19.73 -11.72 3.92
C GLU A 20 19.38 -10.49 4.77
N SER A 21 20.35 -9.58 4.96
CA SER A 21 20.15 -8.32 5.68
C SER A 21 19.18 -7.40 4.93
N THR A 22 19.34 -7.21 3.62
CA THR A 22 18.39 -6.45 2.80
C THR A 22 16.98 -7.04 2.88
N ARG A 23 16.84 -8.36 2.79
CA ARG A 23 15.52 -9.02 2.92
C ARG A 23 14.89 -8.76 4.30
N ASN A 24 15.67 -8.80 5.38
CA ASN A 24 15.18 -8.51 6.73
C ASN A 24 14.73 -7.05 6.88
N ILE A 25 15.47 -6.11 6.29
CA ILE A 25 15.10 -4.68 6.26
C ILE A 25 13.80 -4.49 5.49
N VAL A 26 13.66 -5.12 4.32
CA VAL A 26 12.43 -5.03 3.50
C VAL A 26 11.22 -5.57 4.25
N ILE A 27 11.36 -6.71 4.94
CA ILE A 27 10.29 -7.27 5.77
C ILE A 27 9.93 -6.32 6.92
N ALA A 28 10.93 -5.74 7.60
CA ALA A 28 10.68 -4.78 8.69
C ALA A 28 9.94 -3.53 8.17
N VAL A 29 10.36 -2.98 7.03
CA VAL A 29 9.68 -1.86 6.37
C VAL A 29 8.26 -2.23 5.99
N ALA A 30 8.05 -3.40 5.37
CA ALA A 30 6.73 -3.87 4.99
C ALA A 30 5.81 -4.05 6.21
N ALA A 31 6.32 -4.58 7.32
CA ALA A 31 5.57 -4.71 8.56
C ALA A 31 5.13 -3.34 9.12
N VAL A 32 6.03 -2.36 9.14
CA VAL A 32 5.70 -0.99 9.58
C VAL A 32 4.64 -0.36 8.69
N VAL A 33 4.80 -0.46 7.36
CA VAL A 33 3.84 0.08 6.38
C VAL A 33 2.48 -0.59 6.54
N PHE A 34 2.44 -1.92 6.69
CA PHE A 34 1.21 -2.66 6.92
C PHE A 34 0.51 -2.22 8.20
N VAL A 35 1.24 -2.13 9.32
CA VAL A 35 0.67 -1.71 10.61
C VAL A 35 0.08 -0.31 10.52
N ILE A 36 0.77 0.64 9.89
CA ILE A 36 0.24 2.00 9.73
C ILE A 36 -1.02 1.99 8.85
N GLY A 37 -1.02 1.24 7.75
CA GLY A 37 -2.18 1.12 6.87
C GLY A 37 -3.40 0.54 7.58
N GLN A 38 -3.19 -0.50 8.39
CA GLN A 38 -4.25 -1.11 9.20
C GLN A 38 -4.74 -0.17 10.29
N LEU A 39 -3.84 0.56 10.97
CA LEU A 39 -4.24 1.56 11.97
C LEU A 39 -5.11 2.67 11.36
N LEU A 40 -4.79 3.13 10.15
CA LEU A 40 -5.63 4.08 9.41
C LEU A 40 -7.01 3.48 9.12
N ASN A 41 -7.07 2.25 8.59
CA ASN A 41 -8.32 1.56 8.32
C ASN A 41 -9.16 1.40 9.60
N PHE A 42 -8.56 0.89 10.68
CA PHE A 42 -9.22 0.74 11.98
C PHE A 42 -9.70 2.08 12.55
N ALA A 43 -8.91 3.14 12.44
CA ALA A 43 -9.31 4.46 12.91
C ALA A 43 -10.55 4.97 12.15
N VAL A 44 -10.66 4.67 10.85
CA VAL A 44 -11.89 4.98 10.10
C VAL A 44 -13.08 4.15 10.58
N PHE A 45 -12.92 2.83 10.73
CA PHE A 45 -13.98 1.97 11.26
C PHE A 45 -14.43 2.39 12.66
N TYR A 46 -13.50 2.82 13.51
CA TYR A 46 -13.79 3.33 14.85
C TYR A 46 -14.62 4.62 14.83
N ARG A 47 -14.37 5.50 13.83
CA ARG A 47 -15.06 6.78 13.70
C ARG A 47 -16.42 6.69 13.02
N LEU A 48 -16.52 5.94 11.92
CA LEU A 48 -17.73 5.84 11.11
C LEU A 48 -18.61 4.65 11.50
N GLY A 49 -18.05 3.64 12.18
CA GLY A 49 -18.70 2.36 12.44
C GLY A 49 -18.95 1.56 11.16
N ASN A 50 -19.36 0.29 11.29
CA ASN A 50 -19.68 -0.55 10.13
C ASN A 50 -20.77 0.05 9.23
N ASN A 51 -21.77 0.71 9.82
CA ASN A 51 -22.87 1.33 9.09
C ASN A 51 -22.39 2.56 8.30
N GLY A 52 -21.51 3.38 8.86
CA GLY A 52 -20.97 4.54 8.14
C GLY A 52 -19.99 4.16 7.04
N VAL A 53 -19.18 3.11 7.26
CA VAL A 53 -18.20 2.63 6.27
C VAL A 53 -18.86 1.92 5.09
N PHE A 54 -19.83 1.01 5.33
CA PHE A 54 -20.42 0.21 4.25
C PHE A 54 -21.69 0.82 3.65
N TYR A 55 -22.47 1.56 4.43
CA TYR A 55 -23.82 1.99 4.02
C TYR A 55 -23.98 3.51 3.85
N GLY A 56 -23.01 4.31 4.31
CA GLY A 56 -22.95 5.75 4.05
C GLY A 56 -24.31 6.45 4.22
N ILE A 57 -24.63 7.34 3.28
CA ILE A 57 -25.91 8.07 3.21
C ILE A 57 -26.98 7.26 2.44
N LYS A 58 -26.60 6.12 1.84
CA LYS A 58 -27.45 5.38 0.87
C LYS A 58 -28.64 4.67 1.50
N ILE A 59 -28.70 4.52 2.82
CA ILE A 59 -29.83 3.90 3.55
C ILE A 59 -30.37 4.84 4.65
N GLY A 60 -30.64 6.10 4.32
CA GLY A 60 -31.40 7.01 5.20
C GLY A 60 -30.75 7.36 6.54
N HIS A 61 -29.50 6.94 6.78
CA HIS A 61 -28.74 7.28 7.98
C HIS A 61 -28.03 8.62 7.79
N LYS A 62 -28.34 9.59 8.66
CA LYS A 62 -27.55 10.82 8.80
C LYS A 62 -26.27 10.48 9.53
N ILE A 63 -25.16 10.34 8.79
CA ILE A 63 -23.83 10.22 9.38
C ILE A 63 -23.32 11.63 9.64
N GLU A 64 -22.95 11.93 10.88
CA GLU A 64 -22.30 13.19 11.20
C GLU A 64 -20.90 13.21 10.59
N TRP A 65 -20.56 14.34 9.95
CA TRP A 65 -19.23 14.53 9.37
C TRP A 65 -18.18 14.50 10.48
N VAL A 66 -17.35 13.47 10.47
CA VAL A 66 -16.28 13.31 11.46
C VAL A 66 -15.06 14.11 11.01
N THR A 67 -14.69 15.12 11.79
CA THR A 67 -13.53 15.97 11.55
C THR A 67 -12.30 15.58 12.40
N GLY A 68 -12.39 14.50 13.17
CA GLY A 68 -11.28 13.99 13.97
C GLY A 68 -10.36 13.04 13.20
N PHE A 69 -9.23 12.67 13.81
CA PHE A 69 -8.32 11.67 13.24
C PHE A 69 -9.07 10.38 12.86
N PRO A 70 -8.85 9.84 11.64
CA PRO A 70 -7.80 10.20 10.66
C PRO A 70 -8.17 11.26 9.60
N PHE A 71 -9.41 11.76 9.59
CA PHE A 71 -9.94 12.65 8.55
C PHE A 71 -9.41 14.09 8.58
N ASN A 72 -8.79 14.52 9.69
CA ASN A 72 -8.13 15.83 9.77
C ASN A 72 -6.72 15.86 9.18
N VAL A 73 -6.13 14.69 8.91
CA VAL A 73 -4.75 14.58 8.39
C VAL A 73 -4.76 14.15 6.92
N ILE A 74 -5.69 13.28 6.54
CA ILE A 74 -5.79 12.71 5.20
C ILE A 74 -7.25 12.79 4.76
N SER A 75 -7.50 13.26 3.53
CA SER A 75 -8.86 13.37 2.97
C SER A 75 -9.54 12.01 2.82
N HIS A 76 -8.81 10.99 2.36
CA HIS A 76 -9.33 9.63 2.11
C HIS A 76 -8.51 8.56 2.87
N PRO A 77 -8.64 8.47 4.19
CA PRO A 77 -7.77 7.64 5.03
C PRO A 77 -7.91 6.13 4.78
N GLN A 78 -9.09 5.63 4.37
CA GLN A 78 -9.26 4.20 4.02
C GLN A 78 -8.48 3.84 2.77
N TYR A 79 -8.51 4.70 1.76
CA TYR A 79 -7.82 4.43 0.52
C TYR A 79 -6.30 4.44 0.71
N VAL A 80 -5.78 5.39 1.50
CA VAL A 80 -4.36 5.38 1.88
C VAL A 80 -4.01 4.11 2.66
N GLY A 81 -4.86 3.70 3.61
CA GLY A 81 -4.64 2.48 4.39
C GLY A 81 -4.64 1.21 3.53
N ALA A 82 -5.55 1.11 2.56
CA ALA A 82 -5.62 0.00 1.61
C ALA A 82 -4.38 -0.05 0.70
N TRP A 83 -4.00 1.08 0.11
CA TRP A 83 -2.82 1.17 -0.74
C TRP A 83 -1.52 0.81 -0.01
N MET A 84 -1.36 1.27 1.24
CA MET A 84 -0.23 0.88 2.10
C MET A 84 -0.21 -0.63 2.39
N SER A 85 -1.38 -1.24 2.59
CA SER A 85 -1.47 -2.69 2.82
C SER A 85 -1.03 -3.49 1.59
N ILE A 86 -1.37 -3.03 0.39
CA ILE A 86 -0.97 -3.68 -0.87
C ILE A 86 0.50 -3.45 -1.16
N LEU A 87 1.04 -2.24 -0.92
CA LEU A 87 2.48 -1.99 -0.97
C LEU A 87 3.27 -2.96 -0.07
N ALA A 88 2.83 -3.13 1.18
CA ALA A 88 3.47 -4.06 2.11
C ALA A 88 3.41 -5.52 1.62
N PHE A 89 2.27 -5.95 1.06
CA PHE A 89 2.14 -7.27 0.47
C PHE A 89 3.15 -7.50 -0.66
N PHE A 90 3.29 -6.55 -1.60
CA PHE A 90 4.24 -6.67 -2.70
C PHE A 90 5.70 -6.63 -2.25
N LEU A 91 6.01 -5.85 -1.21
CA LEU A 91 7.35 -5.84 -0.60
C LEU A 91 7.72 -7.20 0.02
N VAL A 92 6.77 -7.93 0.60
CA VAL A 92 7.04 -9.25 1.20
C VAL A 92 7.10 -10.36 0.15
N PHE A 93 6.16 -10.37 -0.81
CA PHE A 93 5.96 -11.51 -1.69
C PHE A 93 6.56 -11.38 -3.09
N ARG A 94 6.83 -10.15 -3.56
CA ARG A 94 7.32 -9.90 -4.92
C ARG A 94 8.72 -9.30 -4.98
N TYR A 95 9.18 -8.62 -3.92
CA TYR A 95 10.60 -8.26 -3.83
C TYR A 95 11.48 -9.53 -3.82
N PRO A 96 12.65 -9.56 -4.47
CA PRO A 96 13.35 -8.48 -5.18
C PRO A 96 13.09 -8.42 -6.70
N TYR A 97 12.06 -9.07 -7.23
CA TYR A 97 11.80 -9.03 -8.67
C TYR A 97 11.58 -7.58 -9.15
N PRO A 98 12.18 -7.15 -10.27
CA PRO A 98 12.23 -5.74 -10.67
C PRO A 98 10.87 -5.10 -10.96
N ASP A 99 9.81 -5.89 -11.10
CA ASP A 99 8.44 -5.45 -11.35
C ASP A 99 7.57 -5.34 -10.07
N TRP A 100 8.16 -5.52 -8.88
CA TRP A 100 7.43 -5.51 -7.60
C TRP A 100 6.59 -4.25 -7.36
N PHE A 101 7.01 -3.10 -7.90
CA PHE A 101 6.35 -1.81 -7.70
C PHE A 101 5.27 -1.50 -8.73
N VAL A 102 5.16 -2.24 -9.83
CA VAL A 102 4.28 -1.89 -10.96
C VAL A 102 2.82 -1.89 -10.55
N LEU A 103 2.37 -2.95 -9.86
CA LEU A 103 0.98 -3.07 -9.43
C LEU A 103 0.62 -2.07 -8.31
N PRO A 104 1.43 -1.91 -7.24
CA PRO A 104 1.17 -0.86 -6.26
C PRO A 104 1.17 0.56 -6.83
N LEU A 105 2.02 0.85 -7.83
CA LEU A 105 2.04 2.15 -8.49
C LEU A 105 0.76 2.38 -9.29
N LEU A 106 0.34 1.38 -10.07
CA LEU A 106 -0.91 1.44 -10.83
C LEU A 106 -2.11 1.65 -9.91
N GLU A 107 -2.15 0.96 -8.78
CA GLU A 107 -3.18 1.17 -7.77
C GLU A 107 -3.14 2.58 -7.19
N GLY A 108 -1.95 3.13 -6.92
CA GLY A 108 -1.79 4.52 -6.49
C GLY A 108 -2.39 5.52 -7.49
N VAL A 109 -2.26 5.25 -8.79
CA VAL A 109 -2.91 6.04 -9.85
C VAL A 109 -4.43 5.92 -9.78
N TYR A 110 -4.96 4.70 -9.66
CA TYR A 110 -6.40 4.49 -9.48
C TYR A 110 -6.94 5.18 -8.22
N TYR A 111 -6.15 5.19 -7.14
CA TYR A 111 -6.50 5.90 -5.92
C TYR A 111 -6.62 7.41 -6.16
N VAL A 112 -5.62 8.04 -6.78
CA VAL A 112 -5.67 9.49 -7.05
C VAL A 112 -6.89 9.82 -7.92
N ILE A 113 -7.15 9.02 -8.95
CA ILE A 113 -8.32 9.20 -9.81
C ILE A 113 -9.62 9.05 -8.99
N GLY A 114 -9.74 8.01 -8.17
CA GLY A 114 -10.90 7.77 -7.31
C GLY A 114 -11.14 8.90 -6.32
N ALA A 115 -10.09 9.38 -5.66
CA ALA A 115 -10.15 10.51 -4.73
C ALA A 115 -10.62 11.81 -5.42
N ILE A 116 -10.20 12.06 -6.67
CA ILE A 116 -10.67 13.22 -7.45
C ILE A 116 -12.17 13.11 -7.76
N TYR A 117 -12.68 11.92 -8.09
CA TYR A 117 -14.10 11.73 -8.38
C TYR A 117 -15.01 11.70 -7.14
N GLU A 118 -14.44 11.45 -5.96
CA GLU A 118 -15.17 11.49 -4.69
C GLU A 118 -15.22 12.89 -4.04
N ALA A 119 -14.37 13.83 -4.49
CA ALA A 119 -14.33 15.21 -4.02
C ALA A 119 -15.36 16.11 -4.72
#